data_AF-A0A235I1P3-F1
#
_entry.id   AF-A0A235I1P3-F1
#
_cell.length_a   1.000
_cell.length_b   1.000
_cell.length_c   1.000
_cell.angle_alpha   90.00
_cell.angle_beta   90.00
_cell.angle_gamma   90.00
#
_symmetry.space_group_name_H-M   'P 1'
#
loop_
_entity.id
_entity.type
_entity.pdbx_description
1 polymer ?
#
loop_
_entity_poly.entity_id
_entity_poly.type
_entity_poly.pdbx_seq_one_letter_code
_entity_poly.pdbx_strand_id
1 'polypeptide(L)'
;MDLVNLIKTGNSWKFATEADLEDFVWANLKELFGLIPLKRQYYVNGQICDILALRENKQLVVLELKNGEDRYIIQQLTRYYDALLEIKPLQDEIDYQQPIKLIAIKPDFHRDNFTDRKYNHLSIDFFEFAVLADGVNYYLQIKNLDNGKVSKIEVPHQDRERNEDIPPPSRGLMNRLAKCSSEQQEGILKIRQKVLSFDKRMQEMSFAVSFRYGNGNRKTSKFCAEFYFDSKGTPILFLWLGLKNNSSDRISRARIWTDWQGNALLEGYVPSGIGAKMSSSKKTLLKRAQIMNELAENEDSKYRGEYKYIHQHFKDRNRIISKFNNSEPVTYEEIKLLEIDVNKFPVNYGGERPNTYKFDRYDSINGLVDVALEKWRQRL
;
A
#
# COMPACT_ATOMS: atom_id res chain seq x y z
N MET A 1 -9.84 9.88 -21.77
CA MET A 1 -8.56 9.28 -21.34
C MET A 1 -8.92 7.99 -20.64
N ASP A 2 -8.41 6.87 -21.13
CA ASP A 2 -8.60 5.60 -20.47
C ASP A 2 -7.83 5.61 -19.14
N LEU A 3 -8.45 5.03 -18.11
CA LEU A 3 -7.86 4.91 -16.77
C LEU A 3 -6.64 3.99 -16.87
N VAL A 4 -5.46 4.50 -16.52
CA VAL A 4 -4.22 3.71 -16.48
C VAL A 4 -4.01 3.11 -15.10
N ASN A 5 -3.48 1.89 -15.05
CA ASN A 5 -3.32 1.18 -13.79
C ASN A 5 -1.95 1.50 -13.17
N LEU A 6 -1.98 1.93 -11.91
CA LEU A 6 -0.80 2.10 -11.09
C LEU A 6 -0.75 1.01 -10.02
N ILE A 7 0.45 0.59 -9.65
CA ILE A 7 0.68 -0.32 -8.53
C ILE A 7 1.67 0.30 -7.55
N LYS A 8 1.37 0.13 -6.27
CA LYS A 8 2.27 0.49 -5.19
C LYS A 8 3.32 -0.59 -4.99
N THR A 9 4.59 -0.20 -4.96
CA THR A 9 5.73 -1.10 -4.71
C THR A 9 6.56 -0.48 -3.59
N GLY A 10 6.45 -1.02 -2.37
CA GLY A 10 7.03 -0.38 -1.18
C GLY A 10 6.44 1.01 -0.95
N ASN A 11 7.31 2.05 -0.98
CA ASN A 11 6.91 3.44 -0.79
C ASN A 11 6.71 4.22 -2.11
N SER A 12 6.89 3.58 -3.27
CA SER A 12 6.78 4.24 -4.57
C SER A 12 5.62 3.67 -5.40
N TRP A 13 5.14 4.48 -6.35
CA TRP A 13 4.17 4.05 -7.35
C TRP A 13 4.85 3.81 -8.69
N LYS A 14 4.29 2.91 -9.48
CA LYS A 14 4.71 2.66 -10.86
C LYS A 14 3.52 2.22 -11.69
N PHE A 15 3.63 2.25 -13.02
CA PHE A 15 2.64 1.67 -13.90
C PHE A 15 2.54 0.16 -13.66
N ALA A 16 1.34 -0.41 -13.77
CA ALA A 16 1.13 -1.84 -13.54
C ALA A 16 1.84 -2.70 -14.59
N THR A 17 1.85 -2.25 -15.84
CA THR A 17 2.49 -2.90 -16.98
C THR A 17 3.24 -1.90 -17.87
N GLU A 18 4.08 -2.40 -18.79
CA GLU A 18 4.68 -1.57 -19.85
C GLU A 18 3.61 -1.00 -20.80
N ALA A 19 2.54 -1.75 -21.05
CA ALA A 19 1.41 -1.29 -21.85
C ALA A 19 0.70 -0.08 -21.20
N ASP A 20 0.49 -0.09 -19.87
CA ASP A 20 -0.11 1.07 -19.17
C ASP A 20 0.78 2.33 -19.31
N LEU A 21 2.10 2.16 -19.24
CA LEU A 21 3.06 3.25 -19.44
C LEU A 21 3.00 3.77 -20.89
N GLU A 22 3.02 2.87 -21.87
CA GLU A 22 2.97 3.23 -23.29
C GLU A 22 1.64 3.92 -23.65
N ASP A 23 0.50 3.40 -23.17
CA ASP A 23 -0.83 3.99 -23.36
C ASP A 23 -0.85 5.43 -22.82
N PHE A 24 -0.31 5.63 -21.62
CA PHE A 24 -0.25 6.94 -21.00
C PHE A 24 0.66 7.89 -21.78
N VAL A 25 1.87 7.46 -22.15
CA VAL A 25 2.82 8.29 -22.88
C VAL A 25 2.28 8.65 -24.26
N TRP A 26 1.70 7.68 -24.98
CA TRP A 26 1.10 7.90 -26.30
C TRP A 26 0.01 8.98 -26.26
N ALA A 27 -0.92 8.87 -25.30
CA ALA A 27 -2.02 9.82 -25.15
C ALA A 27 -1.53 11.25 -24.84
N ASN A 28 -0.31 11.39 -24.30
CA ASN A 28 0.23 12.64 -23.81
C ASN A 28 1.53 13.07 -24.51
N LEU A 29 1.87 12.50 -25.69
CA LEU A 29 3.11 12.81 -26.43
C LEU A 29 3.31 14.31 -26.68
N LYS A 30 2.24 15.02 -27.03
CA LYS A 30 2.28 16.44 -27.31
C LYS A 30 2.58 17.27 -26.06
N GLU A 31 1.99 16.92 -24.93
CA GLU A 31 2.19 17.63 -23.67
C GLU A 31 3.55 17.31 -23.03
N LEU A 32 3.94 16.03 -23.06
CA LEU A 32 5.20 15.56 -22.46
C LEU A 32 6.43 15.99 -23.26
N PHE A 33 6.35 15.91 -24.60
CA PHE A 33 7.52 16.02 -25.48
C PHE A 33 7.35 17.00 -26.64
N GLY A 34 6.15 17.57 -26.85
CA GLY A 34 5.87 18.38 -28.03
C GLY A 34 5.88 17.57 -29.33
N LEU A 35 5.59 16.26 -29.26
CA LEU A 35 5.65 15.36 -30.40
C LEU A 35 4.25 15.04 -30.95
N ILE A 36 4.18 14.79 -32.25
CA ILE A 36 2.99 14.38 -32.98
C ILE A 36 3.00 12.85 -33.07
N PRO A 37 1.96 12.14 -32.57
CA PRO A 37 1.90 10.68 -32.66
C PRO A 37 1.87 10.18 -34.11
N LEU A 38 2.64 9.14 -34.46
CA LEU A 38 2.66 8.55 -35.81
C LEU A 38 2.21 7.08 -35.81
N LYS A 39 2.93 6.19 -35.10
CA LYS A 39 2.56 4.77 -34.95
C LYS A 39 2.94 4.26 -33.56
N ARG A 40 2.22 3.24 -33.09
CA ARG A 40 2.57 2.44 -31.90
C ARG A 40 2.87 1.01 -32.31
N GLN A 41 3.72 0.34 -31.54
CA GLN A 41 4.04 -1.09 -31.70
C GLN A 41 4.33 -1.42 -33.17
N TYR A 42 5.13 -0.57 -33.82
CA TYR A 42 5.35 -0.61 -35.25
C TYR A 42 6.39 -1.67 -35.61
N TYR A 43 5.98 -2.66 -36.39
CA TYR A 43 6.86 -3.72 -36.85
C TYR A 43 7.70 -3.27 -38.06
N VAL A 44 9.02 -3.37 -37.95
CA VAL A 44 9.97 -3.07 -39.03
C VAL A 44 11.17 -4.02 -38.95
N ASN A 45 11.45 -4.71 -40.05
CA ASN A 45 12.59 -5.64 -40.19
C ASN A 45 12.80 -6.58 -38.98
N GLY A 46 11.74 -7.26 -38.52
CA GLY A 46 11.84 -8.18 -37.37
C GLY A 46 11.85 -7.52 -35.99
N GLN A 47 11.86 -6.19 -35.92
CA GLN A 47 11.79 -5.42 -34.68
C GLN A 47 10.38 -4.84 -34.47
N ILE A 48 10.01 -4.56 -33.22
CA ILE A 48 8.78 -3.85 -32.88
C ILE A 48 9.18 -2.60 -32.11
N CYS A 49 8.95 -1.42 -32.69
CA CYS A 49 9.20 -0.14 -32.03
C CYS A 49 7.99 0.23 -31.16
N ASP A 50 8.20 0.57 -29.89
CA ASP A 50 7.10 0.95 -28.99
C ASP A 50 6.31 2.14 -29.54
N ILE A 51 6.98 3.27 -29.80
CA ILE A 51 6.33 4.47 -30.33
C ILE A 51 7.20 5.13 -31.40
N LEU A 52 6.58 5.40 -32.55
CA LEU A 52 7.06 6.35 -33.56
C LEU A 52 6.25 7.64 -33.47
N ALA A 53 6.95 8.76 -33.46
CA ALA A 53 6.37 10.10 -33.42
C ALA A 53 7.13 11.05 -34.34
N LEU A 54 6.56 12.23 -34.60
CA LEU A 54 7.12 13.26 -35.45
C LEU A 54 7.32 14.56 -34.67
N ARG A 55 8.34 15.32 -35.04
CA ARG A 55 8.35 16.76 -34.79
C ARG A 55 7.54 17.49 -35.86
N GLU A 56 7.23 18.76 -35.62
CA GLU A 56 6.52 19.62 -36.60
C GLU A 56 7.21 19.68 -37.97
N ASN A 57 8.54 19.55 -38.01
CA ASN A 57 9.34 19.54 -39.23
C ASN A 57 9.44 18.14 -39.88
N LYS A 58 8.56 17.19 -39.55
CA LYS A 58 8.57 15.78 -40.03
C LYS A 58 9.82 14.95 -39.68
N GLN A 59 10.66 15.41 -38.75
CA GLN A 59 11.73 14.58 -38.20
C GLN A 59 11.14 13.39 -37.44
N LEU A 60 11.57 12.17 -37.78
CA LEU A 60 11.20 10.97 -37.04
C LEU A 60 11.84 10.94 -35.64
N VAL A 61 11.01 10.62 -34.64
CA VAL A 61 11.42 10.37 -33.27
C VAL A 61 10.95 8.97 -32.87
N VAL A 62 11.88 8.15 -32.39
CA VAL A 62 11.61 6.80 -31.88
C VAL A 62 11.73 6.83 -30.36
N LEU A 63 10.70 6.36 -29.68
CA LEU A 63 10.67 6.25 -28.22
C LEU A 63 10.62 4.77 -27.87
N GLU A 64 11.54 4.32 -27.02
CA GLU A 64 11.53 3.00 -26.40
C GLU A 64 11.27 3.16 -24.90
N LEU A 65 10.32 2.39 -24.38
CA LEU A 65 9.86 2.50 -23.01
C LEU A 65 10.18 1.22 -22.23
N LYS A 66 10.57 1.39 -20.96
CA LYS A 66 10.73 0.28 -20.01
C LYS A 66 10.14 0.66 -18.67
N ASN A 67 9.33 -0.21 -18.09
CA ASN A 67 8.68 0.02 -16.79
C ASN A 67 9.54 -0.49 -15.60
N GLY A 68 10.82 -0.74 -15.84
CA GLY A 68 11.79 -1.25 -14.87
C GLY A 68 13.24 -1.09 -15.34
N GLU A 69 14.18 -1.69 -14.61
CA GLU A 69 15.58 -1.74 -15.04
C GLU A 69 15.70 -2.60 -16.31
N ASP A 70 16.33 -2.03 -17.33
CA ASP A 70 16.70 -2.73 -18.56
C ASP A 70 18.09 -2.30 -19.01
N ARG A 71 18.94 -3.30 -19.30
CA ARG A 71 20.33 -3.10 -19.72
C ARG A 71 20.51 -3.07 -21.24
N TYR A 72 19.49 -3.42 -22.01
CA TYR A 72 19.55 -3.64 -23.45
C TYR A 72 18.83 -2.58 -24.30
N ILE A 73 18.27 -1.54 -23.67
CA ILE A 73 17.48 -0.49 -24.30
C ILE A 73 18.25 0.27 -25.39
N ILE A 74 19.56 0.44 -25.21
CA ILE A 74 20.42 1.09 -26.23
C ILE A 74 20.54 0.20 -27.46
N GLN A 75 20.77 -1.09 -27.27
CA GLN A 75 20.89 -2.08 -28.32
C GLN A 75 19.57 -2.23 -29.07
N GLN A 76 18.42 -2.17 -28.38
CA GLN A 76 17.09 -2.13 -29.01
C GLN A 76 16.94 -0.90 -29.91
N LEU A 77 17.15 0.30 -29.37
CA LEU A 77 17.08 1.54 -30.15
C LEU A 77 18.05 1.56 -31.34
N THR A 78 19.24 0.96 -31.19
CA THR A 78 20.23 0.81 -32.28
C THR A 78 19.66 -0.05 -33.41
N ARG A 79 19.04 -1.20 -33.09
CA ARG A 79 18.43 -2.07 -34.10
C ARG A 79 17.24 -1.41 -34.79
N TYR A 80 16.44 -0.63 -34.07
CA TYR A 80 15.32 0.10 -34.66
C TYR A 80 15.80 1.18 -35.62
N TYR A 81 16.84 1.93 -35.23
CA TYR A 81 17.44 2.96 -36.05
C TYR A 81 17.93 2.39 -37.39
N ASP A 82 18.66 1.27 -37.35
CA ASP A 82 19.16 0.57 -38.54
C ASP A 82 18.00 0.11 -39.44
N ALA A 83 17.02 -0.59 -38.87
CA ALA A 83 15.85 -1.08 -39.59
C ALA A 83 15.03 0.04 -40.25
N LEU A 84 14.84 1.17 -39.56
CA LEU A 84 14.09 2.31 -40.08
C LEU A 84 14.86 3.06 -41.18
N LEU A 85 16.18 3.15 -41.09
CA LEU A 85 16.99 3.77 -42.14
C LEU A 85 17.15 2.90 -43.38
N GLU A 86 17.18 1.59 -43.22
CA GLU A 86 17.26 0.63 -44.33
C GLU A 86 15.94 0.60 -45.11
N ILE A 87 14.82 0.38 -44.41
CA ILE A 87 13.50 0.19 -45.04
C ILE A 87 12.86 1.53 -45.40
N LYS A 88 13.12 2.58 -44.61
CA LYS A 88 12.50 3.91 -44.72
C LYS A 88 10.97 3.82 -44.88
N PRO A 89 10.24 3.23 -43.92
CA PRO A 89 8.78 3.16 -44.00
C PRO A 89 8.15 4.55 -43.88
N LEU A 90 6.89 4.70 -44.36
CA LEU A 90 6.10 5.93 -44.21
C LEU A 90 6.78 7.20 -44.75
N GLN A 91 7.49 7.11 -45.90
CA GLN A 91 8.26 8.24 -46.47
C GLN A 91 7.40 9.47 -46.82
N ASP A 92 6.10 9.29 -47.07
CA ASP A 92 5.20 10.42 -47.34
C ASP A 92 4.99 11.30 -46.08
N GLU A 93 5.16 10.70 -44.90
CA GLU A 93 4.98 11.34 -43.60
C GLU A 93 6.31 11.76 -42.97
N ILE A 94 7.38 10.97 -43.18
CA ILE A 94 8.70 11.14 -42.57
C ILE A 94 9.70 11.77 -43.53
N ASP A 95 10.39 12.82 -43.08
CA ASP A 95 11.55 13.35 -43.79
C ASP A 95 12.84 12.62 -43.37
N TYR A 96 13.22 11.60 -44.14
CA TYR A 96 14.46 10.83 -43.95
C TYR A 96 15.74 11.58 -44.37
N GLN A 97 15.66 12.81 -44.87
CA GLN A 97 16.86 13.65 -45.01
C GLN A 97 17.35 14.16 -43.65
N GLN A 98 16.46 14.16 -42.65
CA GLN A 98 16.79 14.49 -41.27
C GLN A 98 17.22 13.25 -40.49
N PRO A 99 18.13 13.39 -39.50
CA PRO A 99 18.51 12.27 -38.65
C PRO A 99 17.32 11.83 -37.78
N ILE A 100 17.14 10.52 -37.63
CA ILE A 100 16.16 9.95 -36.70
C ILE A 100 16.61 10.26 -35.26
N LYS A 101 15.71 10.82 -34.45
CA LYS A 101 15.97 11.07 -33.03
C LYS A 101 15.54 9.87 -32.19
N LEU A 102 16.37 9.49 -31.23
CA LEU A 102 16.11 8.33 -30.35
C LEU A 102 15.92 8.80 -28.91
N ILE A 103 14.90 8.27 -28.24
CA ILE A 103 14.57 8.59 -26.85
C ILE A 103 14.37 7.27 -26.08
N ALA A 104 15.09 7.13 -24.97
CA ALA A 104 14.89 6.05 -24.01
C ALA A 104 14.13 6.59 -22.78
N ILE A 105 13.01 5.96 -22.42
CA ILE A 105 12.19 6.35 -21.25
C ILE A 105 12.12 5.18 -20.27
N LYS A 106 12.66 5.36 -19.06
CA LYS A 106 12.60 4.33 -18.01
C LYS A 106 12.78 4.89 -16.59
N PRO A 107 12.47 4.15 -15.51
CA PRO A 107 12.50 4.74 -14.17
C PRO A 107 13.91 4.91 -13.59
N ASP A 108 14.90 4.17 -14.10
CA ASP A 108 16.30 4.30 -13.71
C ASP A 108 17.24 3.78 -14.82
N PHE A 109 18.44 4.37 -14.91
CA PHE A 109 19.47 3.97 -15.86
C PHE A 109 20.65 3.30 -15.15
N HIS A 110 20.92 2.04 -15.51
CA HIS A 110 22.09 1.32 -15.04
C HIS A 110 23.36 1.91 -15.67
N ARG A 111 24.51 1.78 -14.98
CA ARG A 111 25.82 2.23 -15.47
C ARG A 111 26.16 1.72 -16.87
N ASP A 112 25.74 0.49 -17.18
CA ASP A 112 25.96 -0.14 -18.47
C ASP A 112 25.24 0.63 -19.58
N ASN A 113 24.03 1.15 -19.35
CA ASN A 113 23.33 1.96 -20.35
C ASN A 113 24.07 3.25 -20.69
N PHE A 114 24.67 3.90 -19.68
CA PHE A 114 25.50 5.08 -19.92
C PHE A 114 26.78 4.74 -20.69
N THR A 115 27.36 3.58 -20.40
CA THR A 115 28.53 3.06 -21.12
C THR A 115 28.17 2.80 -22.58
N ASP A 116 27.07 2.10 -22.82
CA ASP A 116 26.58 1.80 -24.17
C ASP A 116 26.24 3.08 -24.93
N ARG A 117 25.50 4.01 -24.32
CA ARG A 117 25.20 5.32 -24.92
C ARG A 117 26.47 6.08 -25.30
N LYS A 118 27.50 6.04 -24.45
CA LYS A 118 28.78 6.71 -24.70
C LYS A 118 29.50 6.16 -25.93
N TYR A 119 29.36 4.86 -26.23
CA TYR A 119 30.11 4.20 -27.29
C TYR A 119 29.28 3.78 -28.52
N ASN A 120 27.94 3.84 -28.52
CA ASN A 120 27.12 3.44 -29.68
C ASN A 120 27.08 4.46 -30.84
N HIS A 121 27.64 5.66 -30.65
CA HIS A 121 27.71 6.77 -31.63
C HIS A 121 26.38 7.39 -32.08
N LEU A 122 25.22 6.85 -31.71
CA LEU A 122 23.90 7.45 -32.00
C LEU A 122 23.54 8.48 -30.93
N SER A 123 22.78 9.52 -31.33
CA SER A 123 22.24 10.51 -30.40
C SER A 123 20.97 9.99 -29.74
N ILE A 124 21.13 9.39 -28.55
CA ILE A 124 20.05 8.84 -27.73
C ILE A 124 19.85 9.71 -26.49
N ASP A 125 18.67 10.28 -26.33
CA ASP A 125 18.33 11.05 -25.13
C ASP A 125 17.81 10.12 -24.03
N PHE A 126 18.23 10.38 -22.78
CA PHE A 126 17.74 9.64 -21.61
C PHE A 126 16.69 10.44 -20.86
N PHE A 127 15.53 9.85 -20.68
CA PHE A 127 14.45 10.40 -19.88
C PHE A 127 14.13 9.43 -18.75
N GLU A 128 14.35 9.90 -17.52
CA GLU A 128 13.99 9.19 -16.31
C GLU A 128 12.56 9.55 -15.92
N PHE A 129 11.74 8.58 -15.52
CA PHE A 129 10.40 8.88 -15.03
C PHE A 129 10.15 8.38 -13.61
N ALA A 130 9.26 9.06 -12.90
CA ALA A 130 8.75 8.64 -11.60
C ALA A 130 7.24 8.90 -11.51
N VAL A 131 6.51 8.01 -10.84
CA VAL A 131 5.11 8.25 -10.48
C VAL A 131 5.06 8.78 -9.05
N LEU A 132 4.69 10.06 -8.92
CA LEU A 132 4.59 10.76 -7.65
C LEU A 132 3.14 10.71 -7.17
N ALA A 133 2.94 10.39 -5.89
CA ALA A 133 1.64 10.49 -5.24
C ALA A 133 1.57 11.77 -4.40
N ASP A 134 0.47 12.50 -4.53
CA ASP A 134 0.16 13.70 -3.75
C ASP A 134 -1.30 13.61 -3.28
N GLY A 135 -1.49 13.09 -2.07
CA GLY A 135 -2.81 12.76 -1.54
C GLY A 135 -3.51 11.68 -2.38
N VAL A 136 -4.57 12.07 -3.08
CA VAL A 136 -5.37 11.20 -3.96
C VAL A 136 -4.97 11.31 -5.43
N ASN A 137 -4.09 12.26 -5.77
CA ASN A 137 -3.68 12.51 -7.14
C ASN A 137 -2.33 11.86 -7.42
N TYR A 138 -2.17 11.39 -8.65
CA TYR A 138 -0.95 10.78 -9.14
C TYR A 138 -0.39 11.59 -10.29
N TYR A 139 0.93 11.68 -10.37
CA TYR A 139 1.60 12.46 -11.40
C TYR A 139 2.76 11.68 -12.00
N LEU A 140 2.83 11.65 -13.32
CA LEU A 140 4.02 11.22 -14.03
C LEU A 140 4.97 12.41 -14.12
N GLN A 141 6.11 12.29 -13.45
CA GLN A 141 7.23 13.19 -13.61
C GLN A 141 8.21 12.57 -14.61
N ILE A 142 8.62 13.32 -15.62
CA ILE A 142 9.68 12.91 -16.56
C ILE A 142 10.81 13.94 -16.49
N LYS A 143 12.04 13.48 -16.31
CA LYS A 143 13.26 14.27 -16.26
C LYS A 143 14.18 13.88 -17.42
N ASN A 144 14.49 14.83 -18.28
CA ASN A 144 15.56 14.66 -19.27
C ASN A 144 16.92 14.73 -18.55
N LEU A 145 17.73 13.67 -18.67
CA LEU A 145 19.02 13.58 -17.98
C LEU A 145 20.12 14.41 -18.63
N ASP A 146 19.95 14.82 -19.88
CA ASP A 146 20.96 15.57 -20.64
C ASP A 146 20.89 17.08 -20.37
N ASN A 147 19.68 17.63 -20.20
CA ASN A 147 19.47 19.06 -19.95
C ASN A 147 18.78 19.38 -18.61
N GLY A 148 18.39 18.37 -17.84
CA GLY A 148 17.75 18.53 -16.53
C GLY A 148 16.31 19.03 -16.59
N LYS A 149 15.70 19.21 -17.76
CA LYS A 149 14.32 19.66 -17.90
C LYS A 149 13.37 18.62 -17.32
N VAL A 150 12.43 19.08 -16.49
CA VAL A 150 11.40 18.25 -15.87
C VAL A 150 10.03 18.64 -16.40
N SER A 151 9.24 17.64 -16.81
CA SER A 151 7.81 17.78 -17.07
C SER A 151 7.02 16.96 -16.05
N LYS A 152 5.81 17.40 -15.74
CA LYS A 152 4.90 16.76 -14.80
C LYS A 152 3.50 16.82 -15.37
N ILE A 153 2.83 15.68 -15.45
CA ILE A 153 1.45 15.55 -15.92
C ILE A 153 0.65 14.70 -14.94
N GLU A 154 -0.63 15.03 -14.76
CA GLU A 154 -1.53 14.26 -13.92
C GLU A 154 -1.87 12.93 -14.58
N VAL A 155 -1.83 11.86 -13.79
CA VAL A 155 -2.23 10.52 -14.19
C VAL A 155 -3.64 10.31 -13.66
N PRO A 156 -4.68 10.29 -14.52
CA PRO A 156 -6.03 9.97 -14.11
C PRO A 156 -6.07 8.48 -13.76
N HIS A 157 -5.85 8.22 -12.48
CA HIS A 157 -5.91 6.91 -11.86
C HIS A 157 -7.11 6.90 -10.91
N GLN A 158 -8.01 5.95 -11.11
CA GLN A 158 -8.90 5.51 -10.05
C GLN A 158 -8.26 4.26 -9.47
N ASP A 159 -8.17 4.19 -8.15
CA ASP A 159 -7.89 2.94 -7.44
C ASP A 159 -8.97 1.93 -7.85
N ARG A 160 -8.75 1.22 -8.96
CA ARG A 160 -9.57 0.09 -9.35
C ARG A 160 -9.23 -0.99 -8.35
N GLU A 161 -10.11 -1.23 -7.39
CA GLU A 161 -10.18 -2.52 -6.72
C GLU A 161 -10.09 -3.56 -7.83
N ARG A 162 -9.01 -4.36 -7.87
CA ARG A 162 -8.85 -5.38 -8.90
C ARG A 162 -10.06 -6.30 -8.81
N ASN A 163 -10.99 -6.17 -9.74
CA ASN A 163 -11.98 -7.19 -10.06
C ASN A 163 -11.26 -8.30 -10.83
N GLU A 164 -10.27 -8.93 -10.20
CA GLU A 164 -10.08 -10.35 -10.49
C GLU A 164 -11.38 -11.04 -10.07
N ASP A 165 -11.87 -12.00 -10.87
CA ASP A 165 -13.00 -12.86 -10.52
C ASP A 165 -12.63 -13.67 -9.27
N ILE A 166 -12.66 -13.02 -8.10
CA ILE A 166 -12.48 -13.71 -6.86
C ILE A 166 -13.69 -14.60 -6.68
N PRO A 167 -13.51 -15.85 -6.23
CA PRO A 167 -14.64 -16.71 -5.99
C PRO A 167 -15.60 -16.04 -5.00
N PRO A 168 -16.92 -16.25 -5.15
CA PRO A 168 -17.88 -15.74 -4.18
C PRO A 168 -17.54 -16.24 -2.78
N PRO A 169 -17.90 -15.50 -1.72
CA PRO A 169 -17.75 -15.96 -0.34
C PRO A 169 -18.30 -17.38 -0.17
N SER A 170 -17.53 -18.24 0.51
CA SER A 170 -18.00 -19.59 0.80
C SER A 170 -19.31 -19.55 1.60
N ARG A 171 -20.18 -20.55 1.42
CA ARG A 171 -21.44 -20.66 2.18
C ARG A 171 -21.20 -20.63 3.69
N GLY A 172 -20.08 -21.21 4.14
CA GLY A 172 -19.64 -21.15 5.53
C GLY A 172 -19.37 -19.72 6.01
N LEU A 173 -18.69 -18.91 5.20
CA LEU A 173 -18.42 -17.50 5.53
C LEU A 173 -19.73 -16.70 5.56
N MET A 174 -20.59 -16.87 4.55
CA MET A 174 -21.90 -16.21 4.50
C MET A 174 -22.76 -16.50 5.74
N ASN A 175 -22.78 -17.75 6.21
CA ASN A 175 -23.51 -18.12 7.42
C ASN A 175 -22.96 -17.45 8.70
N ARG A 176 -21.66 -17.10 8.73
CA ARG A 176 -21.06 -16.36 9.84
C ARG A 176 -21.33 -14.87 9.72
N LEU A 177 -21.21 -14.32 8.51
CA LEU A 177 -21.51 -12.92 8.21
C LEU A 177 -22.95 -12.54 8.54
N ALA A 178 -23.91 -13.46 8.33
CA ALA A 178 -25.32 -13.25 8.69
C ALA A 178 -25.56 -12.95 10.18
N LYS A 179 -24.58 -13.22 11.06
CA LYS A 179 -24.63 -12.93 12.51
C LYS A 179 -23.88 -11.65 12.89
N CYS A 180 -23.21 -11.02 11.93
CA CYS A 180 -22.42 -9.81 12.13
C CYS A 180 -23.27 -8.56 11.83
N SER A 181 -22.88 -7.43 12.41
CA SER A 181 -23.41 -6.10 12.03
C SER A 181 -23.06 -5.76 10.57
N SER A 182 -23.79 -4.81 9.97
CA SER A 182 -23.56 -4.39 8.58
C SER A 182 -22.13 -3.88 8.37
N GLU A 183 -21.60 -3.11 9.32
CA GLU A 183 -20.24 -2.57 9.29
C GLU A 183 -19.20 -3.69 9.31
N GLN A 184 -19.41 -4.70 10.16
CA GLN A 184 -18.56 -5.88 10.20
C GLN A 184 -18.63 -6.68 8.89
N GLN A 185 -19.82 -6.86 8.32
CA GLN A 185 -19.99 -7.57 7.06
C GLN A 185 -19.22 -6.87 5.93
N GLU A 186 -19.44 -5.56 5.79
CA GLU A 186 -18.77 -4.75 4.78
C GLU A 186 -17.25 -4.75 4.98
N GLY A 187 -16.78 -4.54 6.21
CA GLY A 187 -15.36 -4.54 6.53
C GLY A 187 -14.68 -5.89 6.24
N ILE A 188 -15.31 -7.00 6.61
CA ILE A 188 -14.80 -8.34 6.31
C ILE A 188 -14.73 -8.58 4.80
N LEU A 189 -15.78 -8.21 4.06
CA LEU A 189 -15.84 -8.41 2.60
C LEU A 189 -14.80 -7.53 1.87
N LYS A 190 -14.59 -6.28 2.29
CA LYS A 190 -13.54 -5.41 1.74
C LYS A 190 -12.15 -5.97 1.95
N ILE A 191 -11.84 -6.41 3.18
CA ILE A 191 -10.55 -7.04 3.48
C ILE A 191 -10.39 -8.34 2.69
N ARG A 192 -11.45 -9.18 2.61
CA ARG A 192 -11.45 -10.40 1.80
C ARG A 192 -11.12 -10.10 0.34
N GLN A 193 -11.80 -9.11 -0.26
CA GLN A 193 -11.57 -8.68 -1.64
C GLN A 193 -10.10 -8.32 -1.81
N LYS A 194 -9.61 -7.39 -0.98
CA LYS A 194 -8.24 -6.90 -1.01
C LYS A 194 -7.19 -8.00 -0.88
N VAL A 195 -7.42 -8.95 0.03
CA VAL A 195 -6.47 -10.06 0.26
C VAL A 195 -6.48 -11.03 -0.92
N LEU A 196 -7.65 -11.44 -1.41
CA LEU A 196 -7.75 -12.41 -2.52
C LEU A 196 -7.28 -11.83 -3.85
N SER A 197 -7.50 -10.54 -4.11
CA SER A 197 -7.07 -9.87 -5.33
C SER A 197 -5.58 -9.48 -5.34
N PHE A 198 -4.83 -9.79 -4.29
CA PHE A 198 -3.44 -9.36 -4.15
C PHE A 198 -2.47 -10.20 -5.00
N ASP A 199 -2.64 -11.51 -5.04
CA ASP A 199 -1.79 -12.45 -5.77
C ASP A 199 -2.58 -13.72 -6.10
N LYS A 200 -2.45 -14.23 -7.33
CA LYS A 200 -3.14 -15.46 -7.80
C LYS A 200 -2.92 -16.71 -6.95
N ARG A 201 -1.86 -16.76 -6.14
CA ARG A 201 -1.56 -17.86 -5.22
C ARG A 201 -2.36 -17.74 -3.91
N MET A 202 -2.96 -16.60 -3.63
CA MET A 202 -3.77 -16.38 -2.44
C MET A 202 -5.09 -17.13 -2.54
N GLN A 203 -5.39 -17.91 -1.50
CA GLN A 203 -6.58 -18.76 -1.42
C GLN A 203 -7.28 -18.56 -0.09
N GLU A 204 -8.62 -18.58 -0.11
CA GLU A 204 -9.45 -18.68 1.10
C GLU A 204 -9.55 -20.15 1.53
N MET A 205 -9.29 -20.42 2.80
CA MET A 205 -9.41 -21.74 3.40
C MET A 205 -10.38 -21.69 4.57
N SER A 206 -11.38 -22.57 4.51
CA SER A 206 -12.38 -22.71 5.55
C SER A 206 -11.93 -23.71 6.61
N PHE A 207 -11.97 -23.29 7.87
CA PHE A 207 -11.80 -24.12 9.06
C PHE A 207 -13.05 -23.98 9.95
N ALA A 208 -13.21 -24.87 10.94
CA ALA A 208 -14.43 -24.96 11.75
C ALA A 208 -14.89 -23.62 12.38
N VAL A 209 -13.94 -22.79 12.82
CA VAL A 209 -14.18 -21.52 13.53
C VAL A 209 -13.50 -20.32 12.87
N SER A 210 -12.84 -20.52 11.73
CA SER A 210 -12.02 -19.48 11.12
C SER A 210 -11.87 -19.63 9.61
N PHE A 211 -11.66 -18.51 8.93
CA PHE A 211 -11.35 -18.45 7.50
C PHE A 211 -9.97 -17.84 7.36
N ARG A 212 -9.04 -18.56 6.74
CA ARG A 212 -7.65 -18.13 6.58
C ARG A 212 -7.34 -17.84 5.14
N TYR A 213 -6.43 -16.90 4.93
CA TYR A 213 -5.99 -16.47 3.62
C TYR A 213 -4.48 -16.68 3.50
N GLY A 214 -4.04 -17.38 2.46
CA GLY A 214 -2.63 -17.71 2.24
C GLY A 214 -2.41 -18.56 0.99
N ASN A 215 -1.21 -19.13 0.83
CA ASN A 215 -0.86 -19.96 -0.34
C ASN A 215 -1.21 -21.46 -0.19
N GLY A 216 -2.32 -21.77 0.48
CA GLY A 216 -2.81 -23.14 0.69
C GLY A 216 -2.73 -23.64 2.13
N ASN A 217 -3.01 -24.94 2.34
CA ASN A 217 -3.25 -25.55 3.66
C ASN A 217 -2.15 -26.52 4.14
N ARG A 218 -0.96 -26.48 3.52
CA ARG A 218 0.14 -27.40 3.83
C ARG A 218 0.99 -26.86 4.99
N LYS A 219 1.85 -27.70 5.58
CA LYS A 219 2.77 -27.29 6.66
C LYS A 219 3.70 -26.13 6.25
N THR A 220 4.02 -26.03 4.97
CA THR A 220 4.86 -24.97 4.39
C THR A 220 4.09 -23.69 4.04
N SER A 221 2.76 -23.71 4.17
CA SER A 221 1.91 -22.61 3.77
C SER A 221 2.15 -21.36 4.62
N LYS A 222 2.15 -20.21 3.95
CA LYS A 222 2.28 -18.89 4.52
C LYS A 222 0.89 -18.27 4.56
N PHE A 223 0.43 -17.96 5.76
CA PHE A 223 -0.82 -17.22 5.97
C PHE A 223 -0.55 -15.72 6.01
N CYS A 224 -1.53 -14.95 5.55
CA CYS A 224 -1.55 -13.48 5.54
C CYS A 224 -2.57 -12.94 6.54
N ALA A 225 -3.80 -13.44 6.46
CA ALA A 225 -4.93 -12.97 7.28
C ALA A 225 -5.80 -14.13 7.75
N GLU A 226 -6.55 -13.91 8.82
CA GLU A 226 -7.56 -14.85 9.33
C GLU A 226 -8.72 -14.09 9.96
N PHE A 227 -9.94 -14.45 9.56
CA PHE A 227 -11.15 -14.13 10.31
C PHE A 227 -11.48 -15.28 11.23
N TYR A 228 -11.39 -15.05 12.53
CA TYR A 228 -11.80 -16.01 13.55
C TYR A 228 -13.14 -15.59 14.14
N PHE A 229 -14.06 -16.53 14.34
CA PHE A 229 -15.35 -16.28 14.97
C PHE A 229 -15.38 -16.93 16.34
N ASP A 230 -15.57 -16.13 17.39
CA ASP A 230 -15.65 -16.65 18.75
C ASP A 230 -16.95 -17.45 18.99
N SER A 231 -17.11 -18.00 20.21
CA SER A 231 -18.30 -18.79 20.55
C SER A 231 -19.61 -18.00 20.47
N LYS A 232 -19.55 -16.67 20.51
CA LYS A 232 -20.71 -15.77 20.37
C LYS A 232 -20.94 -15.36 18.91
N GLY A 233 -20.03 -15.73 17.99
CA GLY A 233 -20.07 -15.32 16.59
C GLY A 233 -19.43 -13.96 16.34
N THR A 234 -18.72 -13.38 17.30
CA THR A 234 -18.03 -12.11 17.13
C THR A 234 -16.81 -12.30 16.22
N PRO A 235 -16.67 -11.52 15.13
CA PRO A 235 -15.50 -11.61 14.27
C PRO A 235 -14.27 -11.01 14.95
N ILE A 236 -13.13 -11.69 14.82
CA ILE A 236 -11.81 -11.26 15.27
C ILE A 236 -10.86 -11.35 14.07
N LEU A 237 -10.18 -10.24 13.77
CA LEU A 237 -9.17 -10.20 12.73
C LEU A 237 -7.80 -10.59 13.30
N PHE A 238 -7.14 -11.52 12.62
CA PHE A 238 -5.72 -11.80 12.82
C PHE A 238 -4.94 -11.53 11.53
N LEU A 239 -3.76 -10.93 11.67
CA LEU A 239 -2.82 -10.66 10.58
C LEU A 239 -1.45 -11.24 10.91
N TRP A 240 -0.75 -11.77 9.91
CA TRP A 240 0.63 -12.25 10.09
C TRP A 240 1.60 -11.08 9.87
N LEU A 241 2.07 -10.50 10.98
CA LEU A 241 2.91 -9.30 11.01
C LEU A 241 4.29 -9.60 11.61
N GLY A 242 5.28 -8.78 11.34
CA GLY A 242 6.59 -8.88 11.99
C GLY A 242 6.48 -8.63 13.49
N LEU A 243 7.26 -9.34 14.31
CA LEU A 243 7.36 -9.10 15.76
C LEU A 243 7.89 -7.70 16.06
N LYS A 244 7.74 -7.25 17.32
CA LYS A 244 8.16 -5.92 17.80
C LYS A 244 7.54 -4.79 16.97
N ASN A 245 6.21 -4.76 16.87
CA ASN A 245 5.47 -3.77 16.08
C ASN A 245 5.96 -3.71 14.62
N ASN A 246 6.08 -4.89 14.00
CA ASN A 246 6.50 -5.05 12.61
C ASN A 246 7.96 -4.63 12.30
N SER A 247 8.77 -4.34 13.31
CA SER A 247 10.19 -4.01 13.13
C SER A 247 11.09 -5.24 12.90
N SER A 248 10.58 -6.46 13.09
CA SER A 248 11.31 -7.71 12.92
C SER A 248 10.85 -8.52 11.71
N ASP A 249 11.78 -9.20 11.05
CA ASP A 249 11.48 -10.17 9.98
C ASP A 249 10.84 -11.47 10.49
N ARG A 250 10.92 -11.73 11.80
CA ARG A 250 10.21 -12.85 12.41
C ARG A 250 8.71 -12.55 12.42
N ILE A 251 7.96 -13.26 11.59
CA ILE A 251 6.51 -13.09 11.47
C ILE A 251 5.78 -13.91 12.52
N SER A 252 4.76 -13.32 13.14
CA SER A 252 3.84 -14.01 14.05
C SER A 252 2.40 -13.55 13.82
N ARG A 253 1.45 -14.36 14.26
CA ARG A 253 0.02 -14.11 14.14
C ARG A 253 -0.39 -13.04 15.16
N ALA A 254 -0.64 -11.82 14.70
CA ALA A 254 -1.07 -10.69 15.50
C ALA A 254 -2.59 -10.58 15.52
N ARG A 255 -3.17 -10.33 16.69
CA ARG A 255 -4.59 -10.01 16.87
C ARG A 255 -4.81 -8.53 16.67
N ILE A 256 -5.79 -8.17 15.86
CA ILE A 256 -6.11 -6.79 15.52
C ILE A 256 -7.46 -6.43 16.14
N TRP A 257 -7.47 -5.34 16.91
CA TRP A 257 -8.70 -4.67 17.29
C TRP A 257 -9.09 -3.71 16.17
N THR A 258 -10.37 -3.64 15.86
CA THR A 258 -10.90 -2.67 14.90
C THR A 258 -12.35 -2.35 15.25
N ASP A 259 -12.74 -1.11 14.97
CA ASP A 259 -14.14 -0.67 14.99
C ASP A 259 -14.91 -1.02 13.70
N TRP A 260 -14.23 -1.61 12.71
CA TRP A 260 -14.75 -1.91 11.37
C TRP A 260 -15.12 -0.66 10.55
N GLN A 261 -14.79 0.55 11.04
CA GLN A 261 -15.04 1.84 10.38
C GLN A 261 -13.74 2.52 9.93
N GLY A 262 -12.61 1.81 10.03
CA GLY A 262 -11.32 2.22 9.47
C GLY A 262 -10.21 2.29 10.50
N ASN A 263 -10.55 2.37 11.79
CA ASN A 263 -9.56 2.41 12.86
C ASN A 263 -9.18 1.00 13.29
N ALA A 264 -7.89 0.78 13.50
CA ALA A 264 -7.35 -0.48 13.96
C ALA A 264 -6.16 -0.31 14.90
N LEU A 265 -5.89 -1.37 15.66
CA LEU A 265 -4.76 -1.45 16.56
C LEU A 265 -4.25 -2.88 16.69
N LEU A 266 -2.93 -3.04 16.78
CA LEU A 266 -2.30 -4.32 17.12
C LEU A 266 -2.45 -4.60 18.62
N GLU A 267 -3.32 -5.56 18.98
CA GLU A 267 -3.53 -5.93 20.40
C GLU A 267 -2.40 -6.79 20.96
N GLY A 268 -1.70 -7.53 20.10
CA GLY A 268 -0.57 -8.39 20.47
C GLY A 268 -0.49 -9.67 19.64
N TYR A 269 0.59 -10.43 19.85
CA TYR A 269 0.85 -11.67 19.12
C TYR A 269 0.26 -12.89 19.82
N VAL A 270 -0.51 -13.67 19.08
CA VAL A 270 -1.30 -14.81 19.54
C VAL A 270 -0.97 -16.03 18.66
N PRO A 271 -0.07 -16.91 19.09
CA PRO A 271 0.38 -18.06 18.29
C PRO A 271 -0.75 -19.03 17.90
N SER A 272 -1.76 -19.20 18.77
CA SER A 272 -2.88 -20.11 18.54
C SER A 272 -4.16 -19.67 19.28
N GLY A 273 -5.32 -20.10 18.77
CA GLY A 273 -6.63 -19.79 19.35
C GLY A 273 -6.96 -18.29 19.34
N ILE A 274 -7.74 -17.83 20.32
CA ILE A 274 -8.07 -16.40 20.50
C ILE A 274 -7.10 -15.65 21.41
N GLY A 275 -6.05 -16.34 21.88
CA GLY A 275 -5.19 -15.88 22.97
C GLY A 275 -5.86 -16.11 24.33
N ALA A 276 -5.18 -15.77 25.42
CA ALA A 276 -5.79 -15.84 26.74
C ALA A 276 -7.09 -15.02 26.73
N LYS A 277 -8.22 -15.72 26.93
CA LYS A 277 -9.56 -15.19 27.20
C LYS A 277 -9.40 -13.87 27.95
N MET A 278 -9.96 -12.78 27.42
CA MET A 278 -9.86 -11.41 27.95
C MET A 278 -9.45 -11.41 29.42
N SER A 279 -8.15 -11.21 29.68
CA SER A 279 -7.56 -11.55 30.98
C SER A 279 -8.30 -10.80 32.08
N SER A 280 -8.30 -11.34 33.32
CA SER A 280 -8.83 -10.61 34.48
C SER A 280 -8.31 -9.18 34.52
N SER A 281 -7.06 -8.96 34.08
CA SER A 281 -6.45 -7.64 33.87
C SER A 281 -7.23 -6.77 32.87
N LYS A 282 -7.50 -7.24 31.64
CA LYS A 282 -8.29 -6.50 30.64
C LYS A 282 -9.69 -6.13 31.13
N LYS A 283 -10.40 -7.07 31.78
CA LYS A 283 -11.70 -6.81 32.42
C LYS A 283 -11.61 -5.71 33.48
N THR A 284 -10.55 -5.76 34.27
CA THR A 284 -10.30 -4.78 35.32
C THR A 284 -10.02 -3.39 34.74
N LEU A 285 -9.23 -3.30 33.68
CA LEU A 285 -8.93 -2.04 33.00
C LEU A 285 -10.18 -1.43 32.36
N LEU A 286 -11.00 -2.23 31.68
CA LEU A 286 -12.24 -1.76 31.07
C LEU A 286 -13.25 -1.26 32.13
N LYS A 287 -13.45 -2.03 33.20
CA LYS A 287 -14.29 -1.61 34.33
C LYS A 287 -13.76 -0.35 35.01
N ARG A 288 -12.43 -0.21 35.10
CA ARG A 288 -11.78 1.00 35.63
C ARG A 288 -11.99 2.20 34.71
N ALA A 289 -11.91 2.02 33.40
CA ALA A 289 -12.20 3.09 32.45
C ALA A 289 -13.65 3.56 32.54
N GLN A 290 -14.61 2.63 32.67
CA GLN A 290 -16.02 2.95 32.91
C GLN A 290 -16.22 3.78 34.17
N ILE A 291 -15.70 3.30 35.32
CA ILE A 291 -15.78 4.02 36.59
C ILE A 291 -15.19 5.43 36.43
N MET A 292 -14.00 5.55 35.83
CA MET A 292 -13.37 6.86 35.66
C MET A 292 -14.16 7.80 34.75
N ASN A 293 -14.82 7.32 33.70
CA ASN A 293 -15.70 8.14 32.87
C ASN A 293 -16.95 8.60 33.65
N GLU A 294 -17.58 7.70 34.41
CA GLU A 294 -18.72 8.05 35.28
C GLU A 294 -18.35 9.12 36.32
N LEU A 295 -17.12 9.06 36.85
CA LEU A 295 -16.59 10.06 37.77
C LEU A 295 -16.24 11.39 37.08
N ALA A 296 -15.86 11.35 35.80
CA ALA A 296 -15.58 12.55 35.01
C ALA A 296 -16.85 13.31 34.59
N GLU A 297 -18.02 12.66 34.63
CA GLU A 297 -19.32 13.23 34.28
C GLU A 297 -20.09 13.78 35.51
N ASN A 298 -19.76 13.32 36.72
CA ASN A 298 -20.40 13.77 37.97
C ASN A 298 -19.53 14.79 38.72
N GLU A 299 -19.77 16.08 38.48
CA GLU A 299 -19.06 17.19 39.16
C GLU A 299 -19.37 17.31 40.67
N ASP A 300 -20.51 16.76 41.14
CA ASP A 300 -21.01 16.88 42.52
C ASP A 300 -20.63 15.72 43.47
N SER A 301 -19.87 14.72 42.98
CA SER A 301 -19.44 13.58 43.80
C SER A 301 -18.34 14.00 44.78
N LYS A 302 -18.65 14.06 46.08
CA LYS A 302 -17.64 14.20 47.14
C LYS A 302 -16.70 12.99 47.12
N TYR A 303 -15.55 13.13 46.44
CA TYR A 303 -14.44 12.20 46.19
C TYR A 303 -13.83 11.40 47.36
N ARG A 304 -14.40 11.43 48.58
CA ARG A 304 -13.81 10.83 49.79
C ARG A 304 -13.73 9.29 49.76
N GLY A 305 -14.48 8.61 48.89
CA GLY A 305 -14.44 7.13 48.73
C GLY A 305 -13.70 6.63 47.48
N GLU A 306 -13.44 7.51 46.51
CA GLU A 306 -13.07 7.12 45.14
C GLU A 306 -11.58 7.31 44.82
N TYR A 307 -10.84 7.89 45.78
CA TYR A 307 -9.41 8.15 45.68
C TYR A 307 -8.58 6.89 45.31
N LYS A 308 -9.01 5.72 45.76
CA LYS A 308 -8.38 4.43 45.41
C LYS A 308 -8.44 4.13 43.91
N TYR A 309 -9.55 4.45 43.25
CA TYR A 309 -9.73 4.22 41.81
C TYR A 309 -8.90 5.20 40.99
N ILE A 310 -8.90 6.48 41.39
CA ILE A 310 -8.09 7.53 40.77
C ILE A 310 -6.58 7.20 40.89
N HIS A 311 -6.12 6.83 42.09
CA HIS A 311 -4.71 6.46 42.32
C HIS A 311 -4.28 5.25 41.48
N GLN A 312 -5.13 4.23 41.42
CA GLN A 312 -4.83 3.05 40.61
C GLN A 312 -4.85 3.36 39.11
N HIS A 313 -5.76 4.24 38.66
CA HIS A 313 -5.79 4.72 37.28
C HIS A 313 -4.47 5.41 36.89
N PHE A 314 -3.93 6.30 37.75
CA PHE A 314 -2.63 6.93 37.49
C PHE A 314 -1.46 5.94 37.41
N LYS A 315 -1.44 4.93 38.30
CA LYS A 315 -0.43 3.86 38.23
C LYS A 315 -0.49 3.10 36.91
N ASP A 316 -1.69 2.74 36.47
CA ASP A 316 -1.87 2.03 35.20
C ASP A 316 -1.47 2.92 34.02
N ARG A 317 -1.85 4.19 34.04
CA ARG A 317 -1.50 5.19 33.02
C ARG A 317 0.02 5.29 32.84
N ASN A 318 0.77 5.45 33.93
CA ASN A 318 2.24 5.52 33.88
C ASN A 318 2.87 4.24 33.34
N ARG A 319 2.34 3.07 33.73
CA ARG A 319 2.79 1.79 33.18
C ARG A 319 2.55 1.70 31.66
N ILE A 320 1.39 2.16 31.19
CA ILE A 320 1.03 2.15 29.77
C ILE A 320 1.90 3.14 28.97
N ILE A 321 2.16 4.33 29.50
CA ILE A 321 3.08 5.30 28.89
C ILE A 321 4.49 4.71 28.78
N SER A 322 4.96 3.99 29.81
CA SER A 322 6.25 3.29 29.74
C SER A 322 6.28 2.25 28.62
N LYS A 323 5.21 1.47 28.44
CA LYS A 323 5.11 0.53 27.30
C LYS A 323 5.21 1.25 25.97
N PHE A 324 4.47 2.35 25.83
CA PHE A 324 4.45 3.16 24.63
C PHE A 324 5.85 3.70 24.29
N ASN A 325 6.55 4.28 25.28
CA ASN A 325 7.92 4.78 25.11
C ASN A 325 8.92 3.68 24.75
N ASN A 326 8.67 2.45 25.19
CA ASN A 326 9.51 1.29 24.89
C ASN A 326 9.11 0.57 23.58
N SER A 327 8.17 1.12 22.80
CA SER A 327 7.61 0.47 21.61
C SER A 327 7.03 -0.93 21.87
N GLU A 328 6.51 -1.14 23.08
CA GLU A 328 5.79 -2.36 23.43
C GLU A 328 4.34 -2.30 22.90
N PRO A 329 3.73 -3.45 22.55
CA PRO A 329 2.32 -3.49 22.18
C PRO A 329 1.43 -2.98 23.31
N VAL A 330 0.51 -2.08 22.96
CA VAL A 330 -0.50 -1.54 23.86
C VAL A 330 -1.86 -2.11 23.46
N THR A 331 -2.68 -2.47 24.44
CA THR A 331 -4.02 -2.99 24.18
C THR A 331 -5.05 -1.85 24.04
N TYR A 332 -6.17 -2.12 23.38
CA TYR A 332 -7.28 -1.17 23.27
C TYR A 332 -7.77 -0.68 24.65
N GLU A 333 -7.88 -1.58 25.64
CA GLU A 333 -8.31 -1.20 26.99
C GLU A 333 -7.31 -0.28 27.69
N GLU A 334 -6.01 -0.44 27.39
CA GLU A 334 -4.96 0.44 27.89
C GLU A 334 -5.02 1.82 27.22
N ILE A 335 -5.30 1.90 25.91
CA ILE A 335 -5.51 3.17 25.21
C ILE A 335 -6.74 3.91 25.74
N LYS A 336 -7.85 3.21 25.96
CA LYS A 336 -9.06 3.82 26.52
C LYS A 336 -8.84 4.45 27.89
N LEU A 337 -7.93 3.91 28.70
CA LEU A 337 -7.52 4.55 29.95
C LEU A 337 -6.68 5.81 29.73
N LEU A 338 -5.86 5.86 28.68
CA LEU A 338 -5.06 7.06 28.37
C LEU A 338 -5.91 8.23 27.84
N GLU A 339 -7.00 7.93 27.14
CA GLU A 339 -7.94 8.90 26.56
C GLU A 339 -8.79 9.64 27.60
N ILE A 340 -8.91 9.11 28.83
CA ILE A 340 -9.69 9.74 29.89
C ILE A 340 -9.08 11.10 30.24
N ASP A 341 -9.92 12.14 30.23
CA ASP A 341 -9.51 13.50 30.56
C ASP A 341 -9.27 13.64 32.06
N VAL A 342 -8.02 13.45 32.45
CA VAL A 342 -7.59 13.44 33.85
C VAL A 342 -7.60 14.84 34.48
N ASN A 343 -7.71 15.90 33.67
CA ASN A 343 -7.83 17.28 34.17
C ASN A 343 -9.15 17.53 34.90
N LYS A 344 -10.13 16.65 34.73
CA LYS A 344 -11.41 16.68 35.45
C LYS A 344 -11.31 16.18 36.88
N PHE A 345 -10.17 15.63 37.32
CA PHE A 345 -9.99 15.14 38.69
C PHE A 345 -9.08 16.07 39.51
N PRO A 346 -9.45 16.40 40.76
CA PRO A 346 -8.74 17.39 41.59
C PRO A 346 -7.41 16.90 42.19
N VAL A 347 -6.78 15.85 41.65
CA VAL A 347 -5.65 15.17 42.31
C VAL A 347 -4.30 15.51 41.67
N ASN A 348 -3.50 16.33 42.35
CA ASN A 348 -2.09 16.57 42.03
C ASN A 348 -1.23 15.43 42.59
N TYR A 349 -0.83 14.47 41.77
CA TYR A 349 0.20 13.50 42.11
C TYR A 349 1.54 13.91 41.48
N GLY A 350 2.46 14.46 42.30
CA GLY A 350 3.88 14.56 41.93
C GLY A 350 4.29 15.70 41.00
N GLY A 351 3.62 16.87 41.08
CA GLY A 351 4.14 18.13 40.52
C GLY A 351 3.87 18.39 39.04
N GLU A 352 3.49 17.39 38.25
CA GLU A 352 3.09 17.56 36.85
C GLU A 352 1.64 17.11 36.65
N ARG A 353 0.82 17.97 36.02
CA ARG A 353 -0.53 17.59 35.61
C ARG A 353 -0.40 16.59 34.45
N PRO A 354 -0.95 15.38 34.57
CA PRO A 354 -0.89 14.41 33.48
C PRO A 354 -1.71 14.93 32.29
N ASN A 355 -1.08 15.07 31.13
CA ASN A 355 -1.75 15.49 29.90
C ASN A 355 -2.75 14.44 29.45
N THR A 356 -3.93 14.87 28.97
CA THR A 356 -4.87 14.00 28.25
C THR A 356 -4.24 13.56 26.93
N TYR A 357 -4.14 12.25 26.68
CA TYR A 357 -3.64 11.75 25.40
C TYR A 357 -4.83 11.61 24.47
N LYS A 358 -4.96 12.52 23.51
CA LYS A 358 -5.81 12.28 22.35
C LYS A 358 -5.00 11.46 21.36
N PHE A 359 -5.45 10.22 21.12
CA PHE A 359 -4.86 9.40 20.08
C PHE A 359 -5.43 9.84 18.74
N ASP A 360 -4.72 10.75 18.06
CA ASP A 360 -5.12 11.27 16.76
C ASP A 360 -4.82 10.28 15.61
N ARG A 361 -4.16 9.14 15.89
CA ARG A 361 -3.69 8.18 14.88
C ARG A 361 -3.84 6.75 15.36
N TYR A 362 -5.05 6.21 15.27
CA TYR A 362 -5.22 4.78 15.10
C TYR A 362 -4.54 4.37 13.77
N ASP A 363 -4.00 3.16 13.69
CA ASP A 363 -3.55 2.63 12.41
C ASP A 363 -4.77 2.43 11.52
N SER A 364 -4.64 2.70 10.23
CA SER A 364 -5.69 2.31 9.29
C SER A 364 -5.74 0.80 9.21
N ILE A 365 -6.95 0.22 9.34
CA ILE A 365 -7.15 -1.22 9.09
C ILE A 365 -6.58 -1.65 7.74
N ASN A 366 -6.75 -0.79 6.72
CA ASN A 366 -6.21 -1.03 5.39
C ASN A 366 -4.68 -1.02 5.38
N GLY A 367 -4.06 -0.11 6.14
CA GLY A 367 -2.61 -0.03 6.27
C GLY A 367 -2.02 -1.28 6.94
N LEU A 368 -2.65 -1.80 8.00
CA LEU A 368 -2.19 -3.05 8.63
C LEU A 368 -2.34 -4.26 7.70
N VAL A 369 -3.42 -4.31 6.90
CA VAL A 369 -3.62 -5.34 5.87
C VAL A 369 -2.54 -5.25 4.80
N ASP A 370 -2.19 -4.05 4.32
CA ASP A 370 -1.12 -3.85 3.34
C ASP A 370 0.23 -4.36 3.84
N VAL A 371 0.55 -4.08 5.10
CA VAL A 371 1.76 -4.59 5.75
C VAL A 371 1.76 -6.12 5.79
N ALA A 372 0.63 -6.75 6.14
CA ALA A 372 0.51 -8.21 6.18
C ALA A 372 0.72 -8.83 4.80
N LEU A 373 0.18 -8.20 3.75
CA LEU A 373 0.32 -8.64 2.35
C LEU A 373 1.79 -8.54 1.87
N GLU A 374 2.47 -7.44 2.18
CA GLU A 374 3.89 -7.28 1.87
C GLU A 374 4.75 -8.33 2.58
N LYS A 375 4.53 -8.52 3.89
CA LYS A 375 5.22 -9.57 4.66
C LYS A 375 4.88 -10.97 4.17
N TRP A 376 3.69 -11.18 3.62
CA TRP A 376 3.33 -12.45 3.00
C TRP A 376 4.09 -12.68 1.71
N ARG A 377 4.17 -11.68 0.82
CA ARG A 377 4.92 -11.75 -0.44
C ARG A 377 6.40 -12.02 -0.22
N GLN A 378 7.01 -11.40 0.77
CA GLN A 378 8.42 -11.60 1.14
C GLN A 378 8.74 -13.03 1.64
N ARG A 379 7.73 -13.82 2.02
CA ARG A 379 7.87 -15.19 2.53
C ARG A 379 7.63 -16.28 1.47
N LEU A 380 7.24 -15.88 0.26
CA LEU A 380 7.03 -16.76 -0.89
C LEU A 380 8.31 -16.90 -1.68
#